data_AF-A0A645A9N2-F1
#
_entry.id   AF-A0A645A9N2-F1
#
_cell.length_a   1.000
_cell.length_b   1.000
_cell.length_c   1.000
_cell.angle_alpha   90.00
_cell.angle_beta   90.00
_cell.angle_gamma   90.00
#
_symmetry.space_group_name_H-M   'P 1'
#
loop_
_entity.id
_entity.type
_entity.pdbx_description
1 polymer ?
#
loop_
_entity_poly.entity_id
_entity_poly.type
_entity_poly.pdbx_seq_one_letter_code
_entity_poly.pdbx_strand_id
1 'polypeptide(L)'
;MKEALDRQHPRDLFDVRNLLNKIGFTNDIKQGFLFFLLCGKRPIHELLQPHPINQSTIFESQFKGMTDAAFGYEEYEEARVQLVKTINKSLTTDDKSFLLAFSRGEPDWTKVNYSNFPAIRWKLLNINKLKKGNPDKHKEQTEKLERILSL
;
A
#
# COMPACT_ATOMS: atom_id res chain seq x y z
N MET A 1 -6.66 -1.32 -4.93
CA MET A 1 -6.14 -0.64 -3.72
C MET A 1 -4.63 -0.42 -3.75
N LYS A 2 -3.78 -1.45 -3.87
CA LYS A 2 -2.31 -1.23 -3.95
C LYS A 2 -1.91 -0.27 -5.08
N GLU A 3 -2.45 -0.47 -6.30
CA GLU A 3 -2.19 0.44 -7.44
C GLU A 3 -2.72 1.86 -7.20
N ALA A 4 -3.87 1.99 -6.53
CA ALA A 4 -4.45 3.28 -6.17
C ALA A 4 -3.54 4.10 -5.25
N LEU A 5 -2.69 3.47 -4.43
CA LEU A 5 -1.70 4.17 -3.59
C LEU A 5 -0.34 4.32 -4.28
N ASP A 6 -0.01 3.40 -5.19
CA ASP A 6 1.28 3.41 -5.88
C ASP A 6 1.34 4.51 -6.94
N ARG A 7 0.50 4.40 -7.98
CA ARG A 7 0.46 5.35 -9.10
C ARG A 7 -0.58 6.46 -8.92
N GLN A 8 -1.50 6.30 -7.97
CA GLN A 8 -2.55 7.29 -7.65
C GLN A 8 -3.40 7.70 -8.85
N HIS A 9 -3.68 6.77 -9.77
CA HIS A 9 -4.48 7.10 -10.95
C HIS A 9 -5.94 7.42 -10.55
N PRO A 10 -6.59 8.47 -11.09
CA PRO A 10 -7.97 8.84 -10.73
C PRO A 10 -8.98 7.70 -10.82
N ARG A 11 -8.92 6.89 -11.89
CA ARG A 11 -9.74 5.68 -12.06
C ARG A 11 -9.60 4.68 -10.91
N ASP A 12 -8.36 4.38 -10.50
CA ASP A 12 -8.14 3.40 -9.42
C ASP A 12 -8.71 3.91 -8.09
N LEU A 13 -8.57 5.20 -7.81
CA LEU A 13 -9.10 5.81 -6.59
C LEU A 13 -10.62 5.94 -6.60
N PHE A 14 -11.22 6.24 -7.75
CA PHE A 14 -12.67 6.21 -7.95
C PHE A 14 -13.24 4.81 -7.69
N ASP A 15 -12.66 3.77 -8.30
CA ASP A 15 -13.11 2.38 -8.14
C ASP A 15 -12.98 1.92 -6.68
N VAL A 16 -11.85 2.26 -6.04
CA VAL A 16 -11.64 1.94 -4.62
C VAL A 16 -12.62 2.68 -3.72
N ARG A 17 -12.87 3.98 -3.95
CA ARG A 17 -13.87 4.74 -3.19
C ARG A 17 -15.25 4.08 -3.30
N ASN A 18 -15.67 3.72 -4.51
CA ASN A 18 -16.97 3.09 -4.72
C ASN A 18 -17.07 1.71 -4.07
N LEU A 19 -15.99 0.92 -4.12
CA LEU A 19 -15.89 -0.35 -3.40
C LEU A 19 -16.06 -0.13 -1.89
N LEU A 20 -15.35 0.84 -1.32
CA LEU A 20 -15.41 1.15 0.11
C LEU A 20 -16.79 1.67 0.54
N ASN A 21 -17.43 2.52 -0.28
CA ASN A 21 -18.75 3.06 0.03
C ASN A 21 -19.86 1.98 -0.03
N LYS A 22 -19.70 0.97 -0.88
CA LYS A 22 -20.70 -0.11 -1.06
C LYS A 22 -20.48 -1.30 -0.12
N ILE A 23 -19.24 -1.75 0.03
CA ILE A 23 -18.88 -3.01 0.72
C ILE A 23 -18.16 -2.73 2.05
N GLY A 24 -17.50 -1.58 2.18
CA GLY A 24 -16.60 -1.30 3.30
C GLY A 24 -15.23 -1.97 3.14
N PHE A 25 -14.39 -1.79 4.14
CA PHE A 25 -13.05 -2.40 4.19
C PHE A 25 -13.09 -3.66 5.08
N THR A 26 -13.40 -4.79 4.46
CA THR A 26 -13.53 -6.08 5.15
C THR A 26 -12.16 -6.72 5.44
N ASN A 27 -12.15 -7.78 6.27
CA ASN A 27 -10.93 -8.53 6.53
C ASN A 27 -10.37 -9.19 5.26
N ASP A 28 -11.21 -9.70 4.36
CA ASP A 28 -10.76 -10.30 3.09
C ASP A 28 -10.09 -9.28 2.18
N ILE A 29 -10.66 -8.06 2.12
CA ILE A 29 -10.06 -6.94 1.40
C ILE A 29 -8.70 -6.56 2.02
N LYS A 30 -8.61 -6.53 3.36
CA LYS A 30 -7.35 -6.30 4.07
C LYS A 30 -6.30 -7.35 3.71
N GLN A 31 -6.64 -8.64 3.78
CA GLN A 31 -5.71 -9.73 3.47
C GLN A 31 -5.26 -9.68 2.01
N GLY A 32 -6.18 -9.42 1.07
CA GLY A 32 -5.83 -9.21 -0.33
C GLY A 32 -4.89 -8.01 -0.53
N PHE A 33 -5.15 -6.88 0.15
CA PHE A 33 -4.26 -5.72 0.11
C PHE A 33 -2.86 -6.05 0.63
N LEU A 34 -2.75 -6.73 1.79
CA LEU A 34 -1.48 -7.14 2.37
C LEU A 34 -0.71 -8.07 1.43
N PHE A 35 -1.38 -9.05 0.82
CA PHE A 35 -0.75 -9.93 -0.16
C PHE A 35 -0.13 -9.13 -1.32
N PHE A 36 -0.89 -8.23 -1.96
CA PHE A 36 -0.37 -7.42 -3.07
C PHE A 36 0.69 -6.40 -2.64
N LEU A 37 0.65 -5.93 -1.39
CA LEU A 37 1.68 -5.08 -0.78
C LEU A 37 3.04 -5.81 -0.73
N LEU A 38 3.04 -7.11 -0.45
CA LEU A 38 4.25 -7.95 -0.44
C LEU A 38 4.73 -8.31 -1.85
N CYS A 39 3.86 -8.31 -2.85
CA CYS A 39 4.25 -8.54 -4.25
C CYS A 39 4.90 -7.31 -4.92
N GLY A 40 4.60 -6.09 -4.42
CA GLY A 40 5.03 -4.85 -5.05
C GLY A 40 6.52 -4.55 -4.91
N LYS A 41 7.10 -3.82 -5.87
CA LYS A 41 8.53 -3.46 -5.87
C LYS A 41 8.90 -2.37 -4.85
N ARG A 42 7.95 -1.51 -4.49
CA ARG A 42 8.20 -0.38 -3.58
C ARG A 42 8.36 -0.82 -2.13
N PRO A 43 9.17 -0.10 -1.35
CA PRO A 43 9.20 -0.25 0.11
C PRO A 43 7.80 -0.08 0.71
N ILE A 44 7.50 -0.86 1.75
CA ILE A 44 6.16 -0.90 2.36
C ILE A 44 5.74 0.48 2.89
N HIS A 45 6.67 1.22 3.52
CA HIS A 45 6.38 2.55 4.08
C HIS A 45 5.89 3.55 3.02
N GLU A 46 6.40 3.46 1.78
CA GLU A 46 5.97 4.35 0.69
C GLU A 46 4.53 4.09 0.23
N LEU A 47 3.99 2.88 0.45
CA LEU A 47 2.61 2.56 0.12
C LEU A 47 1.66 2.82 1.30
N LEU A 48 2.13 2.67 2.54
CA LEU A 48 1.33 2.99 3.73
C LEU A 48 1.29 4.50 4.01
N GLN A 49 2.26 5.26 3.53
CA GLN A 49 2.30 6.73 3.58
C GLN A 49 2.80 7.29 2.23
N PRO A 50 1.97 7.23 1.18
CA PRO A 50 2.37 7.68 -0.16
C PRO A 50 2.52 9.20 -0.22
N HIS A 51 3.50 9.66 -0.99
CA HIS A 51 3.60 11.07 -1.36
C HIS A 51 2.48 11.42 -2.34
N PRO A 52 1.64 12.45 -2.07
CA PRO A 52 0.59 12.87 -3.00
C PRO A 52 1.14 13.20 -4.38
N ILE A 53 0.61 12.55 -5.41
CA ILE A 53 0.92 12.89 -6.80
C ILE A 53 -0.17 13.83 -7.31
N ASN A 54 0.24 14.96 -7.90
CA ASN A 54 -0.66 15.84 -8.63
C ASN A 54 -1.05 15.15 -9.95
N GLN A 55 -2.32 14.77 -10.04
CA GLN A 55 -2.91 14.07 -11.17
C GLN A 55 -3.88 14.96 -11.96
N SER A 56 -3.90 16.28 -11.74
CA SER A 56 -4.90 17.18 -12.33
C SER A 56 -4.97 17.08 -13.86
N THR A 57 -3.82 17.01 -14.52
CA THR A 57 -3.76 16.84 -15.99
C THR A 57 -4.35 15.51 -16.45
N ILE A 58 -4.00 14.39 -15.79
CA ILE A 58 -4.54 13.05 -16.11
C ILE A 58 -6.03 13.00 -15.78
N PHE A 59 -6.44 13.64 -14.69
CA PHE A 59 -7.83 13.74 -14.29
C PHE A 59 -8.68 14.43 -15.37
N GLU A 60 -8.26 15.63 -15.81
CA GLU A 60 -8.98 16.39 -16.82
C GLU A 60 -8.99 15.71 -18.20
N SER A 61 -7.86 15.12 -18.61
CA SER A 61 -7.72 14.57 -19.96
C SER A 61 -8.20 13.12 -20.12
N GLN A 62 -8.17 12.31 -19.06
CA GLN A 62 -8.38 10.86 -19.15
C GLN A 62 -9.42 10.31 -18.18
N PHE A 63 -9.98 11.12 -17.28
CA PHE A 63 -10.98 10.65 -16.31
C PHE A 63 -12.27 11.47 -16.34
N LYS A 64 -12.18 12.79 -16.51
CA LYS A 64 -13.36 13.67 -16.58
C LYS A 64 -14.32 13.22 -17.68
N GLY A 65 -15.60 13.06 -17.31
CA GLY A 65 -16.64 12.59 -18.22
C GLY A 65 -16.68 11.06 -18.43
N MET A 66 -15.81 10.28 -17.78
CA MET A 66 -15.86 8.81 -17.86
C MET A 66 -16.88 8.17 -16.91
N THR A 67 -17.45 8.93 -15.97
CA THR A 67 -18.28 8.39 -14.89
C THR A 67 -19.63 9.10 -14.84
N ASP A 68 -20.70 8.33 -14.62
CA ASP A 68 -22.05 8.89 -14.45
C ASP A 68 -22.22 9.63 -13.12
N ALA A 69 -21.41 9.27 -12.11
CA ALA A 69 -21.39 9.93 -10.82
C ALA A 69 -20.44 11.13 -10.83
N ALA A 70 -20.84 12.22 -10.16
CA ALA A 70 -19.94 13.33 -9.88
C ALA A 70 -18.77 12.83 -9.02
N PHE A 71 -17.56 13.01 -9.56
CA PHE A 71 -16.30 12.81 -8.86
C PHE A 71 -15.36 13.90 -9.33
N GLY A 72 -15.15 14.90 -8.47
CA GLY A 72 -14.23 16.02 -8.71
C GLY A 72 -12.80 15.73 -8.26
N TYR A 73 -11.89 16.66 -8.57
CA TYR A 73 -10.49 16.51 -8.19
C TYR A 73 -10.28 16.57 -6.67
N GLU A 74 -11.03 17.41 -5.97
CA GLU A 74 -11.04 17.47 -4.49
C GLU A 74 -11.47 16.12 -3.90
N GLU A 75 -12.57 15.54 -4.40
CA GLU A 75 -13.03 14.21 -3.99
C GLU A 75 -12.01 13.10 -4.29
N TYR A 76 -11.21 13.24 -5.35
CA TYR A 76 -10.09 12.36 -5.64
C TYR A 76 -9.00 12.44 -4.56
N GLU A 77 -8.64 13.65 -4.12
CA GLU A 77 -7.65 13.85 -3.07
C GLU A 77 -8.16 13.33 -1.72
N GLU A 78 -9.42 13.58 -1.40
CA GLU A 78 -10.08 13.05 -0.21
C GLU A 78 -10.14 11.52 -0.23
N ALA A 79 -10.49 10.91 -1.36
CA ALA A 79 -10.53 9.46 -1.51
C ALA A 79 -9.18 8.82 -1.22
N ARG A 80 -8.08 9.44 -1.67
CA ARG A 80 -6.71 9.00 -1.34
C ARG A 80 -6.44 9.08 0.16
N VAL A 81 -6.76 10.20 0.79
CA VAL A 81 -6.55 10.39 2.24
C VAL A 81 -7.36 9.38 3.05
N GLN A 82 -8.63 9.17 2.69
CA GLN A 82 -9.49 8.21 3.38
C GLN A 82 -9.02 6.77 3.19
N LEU A 83 -8.54 6.40 1.99
CA LEU A 83 -8.00 5.07 1.73
C LEU A 83 -6.78 4.79 2.62
N VAL A 84 -5.81 5.72 2.66
CA VAL A 84 -4.62 5.59 3.51
C VAL A 84 -5.01 5.46 4.98
N LYS A 85 -5.92 6.31 5.46
CA LYS A 85 -6.42 6.27 6.85
C LYS A 85 -7.12 4.95 7.17
N THR A 86 -7.97 4.47 6.26
CA THR A 86 -8.72 3.21 6.42
C THR A 86 -7.79 2.01 6.52
N ILE A 87 -6.82 1.91 5.61
CA ILE A 87 -5.83 0.83 5.63
C ILE A 87 -5.04 0.86 6.94
N ASN A 88 -4.43 2.01 7.31
CA ASN A 88 -3.58 2.08 8.50
C ASN A 88 -4.36 1.77 9.79
N LYS A 89 -5.62 2.22 9.91
CA LYS A 89 -6.47 1.90 11.06
C LYS A 89 -6.90 0.44 11.15
N SER A 90 -6.93 -0.27 10.02
CA SER A 90 -7.33 -1.68 9.97
C SER A 90 -6.23 -2.67 10.37
N LEU A 91 -4.96 -2.21 10.41
CA LEU A 91 -3.82 -3.06 10.70
C LEU A 91 -3.83 -3.45 12.18
N THR A 92 -3.95 -4.75 12.44
CA THR A 92 -3.82 -5.32 13.78
C THR A 92 -2.36 -5.32 14.23
N THR A 93 -2.11 -5.54 15.52
CA THR A 93 -0.74 -5.72 16.04
C THR A 93 0.01 -6.81 15.28
N ASP A 94 -0.66 -7.92 14.97
CA ASP A 94 -0.07 -9.02 14.19
C ASP A 94 0.30 -8.59 12.76
N ASP A 95 -0.58 -7.86 12.07
CA ASP A 95 -0.30 -7.36 10.72
C ASP A 95 0.93 -6.43 10.75
N LYS A 96 0.99 -5.53 11.75
CA LYS A 96 2.10 -4.57 11.90
C LYS A 96 3.42 -5.27 12.17
N SER A 97 3.45 -6.21 13.14
CA SER A 97 4.65 -6.98 13.47
C SER A 97 5.13 -7.80 12.27
N PHE A 98 4.21 -8.44 11.54
CA PHE A 98 4.54 -9.20 10.33
C PHE A 98 5.13 -8.31 9.23
N LEU A 99 4.52 -7.15 8.92
CA LEU A 99 5.04 -6.23 7.89
C LEU A 99 6.42 -5.69 8.26
N LEU A 100 6.65 -5.38 9.53
CA LEU A 100 7.96 -4.92 10.03
C LEU A 100 9.01 -6.03 9.89
N ALA A 101 8.71 -7.25 10.36
CA ALA A 101 9.58 -8.42 10.21
C ALA A 101 9.93 -8.71 8.74
N PHE A 102 8.91 -8.66 7.86
CA PHE A 102 9.11 -8.79 6.41
C PHE A 102 10.05 -7.71 5.86
N SER A 103 9.86 -6.45 6.25
CA SER A 103 10.74 -5.33 5.82
C SER A 103 12.18 -5.45 6.34
N ARG A 104 12.38 -6.13 7.47
CA ARG A 104 13.71 -6.48 8.03
C ARG A 104 14.38 -7.67 7.31
N GLY A 105 13.65 -8.35 6.42
CA GLY A 105 14.11 -9.54 5.68
C GLY A 105 13.90 -10.85 6.44
N GLU A 106 13.17 -10.83 7.56
CA GLU A 106 13.01 -11.93 8.50
C GLU A 106 11.52 -12.19 8.80
N PRO A 107 10.66 -12.41 7.77
CA PRO A 107 9.23 -12.62 8.00
C PRO A 107 8.97 -13.92 8.77
N ASP A 108 8.01 -13.85 9.69
CA ASP A 108 7.44 -15.02 10.35
C ASP A 108 6.28 -15.59 9.51
N TRP A 109 6.46 -16.82 9.00
CA TRP A 109 5.49 -17.50 8.15
C TRP A 109 4.53 -18.44 8.91
N THR A 110 4.59 -18.46 10.25
CA THR A 110 3.79 -19.39 11.06
C THR A 110 2.28 -19.15 10.93
N LYS A 111 1.85 -17.88 10.92
CA LYS A 111 0.43 -17.50 10.83
C LYS A 111 -0.10 -17.51 9.40
N VAL A 112 0.74 -17.09 8.45
CA VAL A 112 0.42 -17.02 7.02
C VAL A 112 1.69 -17.33 6.26
N ASN A 113 1.63 -18.22 5.26
CA ASN A 113 2.81 -18.59 4.48
C ASN A 113 2.70 -18.15 3.03
N TYR A 114 3.36 -17.04 2.70
CA TYR A 114 3.51 -16.56 1.33
C TYR A 114 4.91 -16.77 0.74
N SER A 115 5.73 -17.60 1.39
CA SER A 115 7.13 -17.81 1.00
C SER A 115 7.31 -18.45 -0.37
N ASN A 116 6.29 -19.14 -0.90
CA ASN A 116 6.34 -19.83 -2.19
C ASN A 116 6.00 -18.93 -3.39
N PHE A 117 5.50 -17.71 -3.17
CA PHE A 117 5.10 -16.84 -4.28
C PHE A 117 6.30 -16.13 -4.90
N PRO A 118 6.53 -16.24 -6.23
CA PRO A 118 7.72 -15.69 -6.88
C PRO A 118 7.94 -14.19 -6.64
N ALA A 119 6.87 -13.39 -6.71
CA ALA A 119 6.96 -11.93 -6.49
C ALA A 119 7.40 -11.58 -5.06
N ILE A 120 6.95 -12.36 -4.08
CA ILE A 120 7.26 -12.15 -2.66
C ILE A 120 8.71 -12.59 -2.38
N ARG A 121 9.15 -13.73 -2.93
CA ARG A 121 10.56 -14.16 -2.88
C ARG A 121 11.47 -13.12 -3.50
N TRP A 122 11.06 -12.55 -4.64
CA TRP A 122 11.82 -11.51 -5.32
C TRP A 122 11.95 -10.24 -4.47
N LYS A 123 10.85 -9.80 -3.83
CA LYS A 123 10.90 -8.66 -2.92
C LYS A 123 11.83 -8.91 -1.73
N LEU A 124 11.76 -10.07 -1.09
CA LEU A 124 12.65 -10.43 0.02
C LEU A 124 14.11 -10.52 -0.42
N LEU A 125 14.39 -11.06 -1.61
CA LEU A 125 15.73 -11.06 -2.18
C LEU A 125 16.28 -9.63 -2.30
N ASN A 126 15.46 -8.69 -2.79
CA ASN A 126 15.86 -7.29 -2.93
C ASN A 126 16.06 -6.60 -1.58
N ILE A 127 15.21 -6.87 -0.60
CA ILE A 127 15.37 -6.39 0.79
C ILE A 127 16.70 -6.89 1.35
N ASN A 128 17.01 -8.18 1.22
CA ASN A 128 18.25 -8.78 1.73
C ASN A 128 19.49 -8.28 0.97
N LYS A 129 19.39 -8.02 -0.33
CA LYS A 129 20.45 -7.35 -1.10
C LYS A 129 20.68 -5.93 -0.60
N LEU A 130 19.61 -5.17 -0.32
CA LEU A 130 19.72 -3.82 0.24
C LEU A 130 20.35 -3.84 1.63
N LYS A 131 19.89 -4.72 2.53
CA LYS A 131 20.43 -4.90 3.88
C LYS A 131 21.95 -5.16 3.88
N LYS A 132 22.43 -5.93 2.91
CA LYS A 132 23.87 -6.23 2.75
C LYS A 132 24.65 -5.12 2.05
N GLY A 133 24.12 -4.55 0.97
CA GLY A 133 24.82 -3.59 0.12
C GLY A 133 24.73 -2.13 0.58
N ASN A 134 23.70 -1.78 1.35
CA ASN A 134 23.48 -0.45 1.92
C ASN A 134 22.65 -0.56 3.22
N PRO A 135 23.29 -1.00 4.33
CA PRO A 135 22.60 -1.22 5.60
C PRO A 135 21.97 0.05 6.18
N ASP A 136 22.57 1.23 5.96
CA ASP A 136 22.03 2.50 6.44
C ASP A 136 20.70 2.84 5.77
N LYS A 137 20.62 2.68 4.44
CA LYS A 137 19.36 2.86 3.71
C LYS A 137 18.32 1.83 4.12
N HIS A 138 18.72 0.57 4.34
CA HIS A 138 17.80 -0.46 4.86
C HIS A 138 17.24 -0.06 6.22
N LYS A 139 18.10 0.35 7.15
CA LYS A 139 17.74 0.84 8.48
C LYS A 139 16.77 2.02 8.40
N GLU A 140 17.09 3.03 7.61
CA GLU A 140 16.23 4.20 7.39
C GLU A 140 14.82 3.80 6.91
N GLN A 141 14.74 2.89 5.93
CA GLN A 141 13.45 2.42 5.41
C GLN A 141 12.64 1.62 6.45
N THR A 142 13.32 0.83 7.30
CA THR A 142 12.64 0.10 8.39
C THR A 142 12.17 1.03 9.51
N GLU A 143 12.96 2.04 9.88
CA GLU A 143 12.57 3.02 10.90
C GLU A 143 11.39 3.89 10.42
N LYS A 144 11.37 4.27 9.14
CA LYS A 144 10.21 4.95 8.53
C LYS A 144 8.95 4.10 8.64
N LEU A 145 9.05 2.79 8.36
CA LEU A 145 7.92 1.88 8.50
C LEU A 145 7.48 1.76 9.96
N GLU A 146 8.41 1.54 10.87
CA GLU A 146 8.16 1.40 12.32
C GLU A 146 7.39 2.60 12.87
N ARG A 147 7.80 3.84 12.52
CA ARG A 147 7.08 5.08 12.86
C ARG A 147 5.65 5.10 12.33
N ILE A 148 5.43 4.71 11.06
CA ILE A 148 4.08 4.65 10.46
C ILE A 148 3.20 3.64 11.19
N LEU A 149 3.76 2.48 11.55
CA LEU A 149 3.03 1.44 12.25
C LEU A 149 2.81 1.78 13.73
N SER A 150 3.50 2.80 14.26
CA SER A 150 3.52 3.20 15.66
C SER A 150 4.02 2.07 16.57
N LEU A 151 5.09 1.41 16.14
CA LEU A 151 5.82 0.38 16.88
C LEU A 151 7.18 0.91 17.36
#